data_AF-A0AA41W8B3-F1
#
_entry.id   AF-A0AA41W8B3-F1
#
_cell.length_a   1.000
_cell.length_b   1.000
_cell.length_c   1.000
_cell.angle_alpha   90.00
_cell.angle_beta   90.00
_cell.angle_gamma   90.00
#
_symmetry.space_group_name_H-M   'P 1'
#
loop_
_entity.id
_entity.type
_entity.pdbx_description
1 polymer ?
#
loop_
_entity_poly.entity_id
_entity_poly.type
_entity_poly.pdbx_seq_one_letter_code
_entity_poly.pdbx_strand_id
1 'polypeptide(L)'
;MQTILNRSAHIALGTALCLSTVSAFGCDNHGPVGFGYAAINANLNAKSARTAALSQAMDLSIAPRLTVRAGQPAQVPYSVGLPNTYHEATISWHSSDSLQLDGNQNQSLASGTDHSLHLTLSSDRPGTYTVRGKLTALVDGEATSKYSYLLVNVVGSQPSSSETARTSVTR
;
A
#
# COMPACT_ATOMS: atom_id res chain seq x y z
N MET A 1 -51.38 -8.83 49.17
CA MET A 1 -52.24 -7.73 48.69
C MET A 1 -51.60 -7.13 47.44
N GLN A 2 -52.38 -6.51 46.54
CA GLN A 2 -51.99 -6.10 45.17
C GLN A 2 -50.83 -5.06 45.16
N THR A 3 -50.09 -4.77 44.07
CA THR A 3 -50.29 -5.01 42.62
C THR A 3 -48.95 -5.02 41.86
N ILE A 4 -48.87 -5.69 40.70
CA ILE A 4 -47.73 -5.62 39.77
C ILE A 4 -48.16 -4.94 38.45
N LEU A 5 -47.44 -3.87 38.07
CA LEU A 5 -47.35 -3.27 36.73
C LEU A 5 -45.86 -2.85 36.55
N ASN A 6 -45.22 -2.81 35.38
CA ASN A 6 -45.74 -2.67 34.01
C ASN A 6 -44.70 -3.19 32.97
N ARG A 7 -45.16 -3.91 31.93
CA ARG A 7 -44.67 -4.06 30.51
C ARG A 7 -43.14 -4.10 30.23
N SER A 8 -42.56 -5.12 29.57
CA SER A 8 -42.78 -5.64 28.19
C SER A 8 -42.42 -4.63 27.07
N ALA A 9 -41.69 -4.96 25.99
CA ALA A 9 -41.00 -6.20 25.57
C ALA A 9 -39.93 -5.94 24.47
N HIS A 10 -39.27 -7.02 24.04
CA HIS A 10 -38.15 -7.15 23.08
C HIS A 10 -38.39 -6.65 21.64
N ILE A 11 -37.28 -6.50 20.88
CA ILE A 11 -36.99 -6.93 19.48
C ILE A 11 -35.53 -6.46 19.20
N ALA A 12 -34.47 -7.28 19.09
CA ALA A 12 -34.15 -8.50 18.31
C ALA A 12 -33.26 -8.18 17.09
N LEU A 13 -32.15 -8.94 16.96
CA LEU A 13 -31.13 -8.85 15.91
C LEU A 13 -31.68 -9.27 14.52
N GLY A 14 -31.08 -8.74 13.45
CA GLY A 14 -31.29 -9.22 12.08
C GLY A 14 -30.11 -8.90 11.16
N THR A 15 -29.43 -9.93 10.66
CA THR A 15 -28.25 -9.84 9.78
C THR A 15 -28.62 -9.69 8.29
N ALA A 16 -27.66 -9.19 7.50
CA ALA A 16 -27.79 -8.96 6.06
C ALA A 16 -27.79 -10.25 5.21
N LEU A 17 -28.32 -10.17 3.98
CA LEU A 17 -27.68 -10.70 2.75
C LEU A 17 -28.40 -10.22 1.48
N CYS A 18 -27.67 -10.19 0.36
CA CYS A 18 -28.06 -9.61 -0.93
C CYS A 18 -28.84 -10.60 -1.83
N LEU A 19 -29.58 -10.08 -2.83
CA LEU A 19 -29.47 -10.46 -4.26
C LEU A 19 -30.41 -9.64 -5.16
N SER A 20 -30.07 -9.55 -6.46
CA SER A 20 -30.59 -8.58 -7.45
C SER A 20 -31.41 -9.23 -8.56
N THR A 21 -32.23 -8.45 -9.29
CA THR A 21 -32.64 -8.75 -10.69
C THR A 21 -33.19 -7.54 -11.45
N VAL A 22 -33.07 -7.59 -12.79
CA VAL A 22 -33.34 -6.54 -13.82
C VAL A 22 -33.70 -7.25 -15.15
N SER A 23 -34.38 -6.71 -16.18
CA SER A 23 -34.87 -5.34 -16.50
C SER A 23 -36.08 -5.41 -17.45
N ALA A 24 -36.99 -4.42 -17.43
CA ALA A 24 -37.87 -4.06 -18.57
C ALA A 24 -38.35 -2.60 -18.39
N PHE A 25 -38.01 -1.59 -19.21
CA PHE A 25 -38.26 -1.39 -20.66
C PHE A 25 -39.74 -1.61 -21.04
N GLY A 26 -40.46 -0.68 -21.67
CA GLY A 26 -40.16 0.69 -22.13
C GLY A 26 -41.48 1.36 -22.59
N CYS A 27 -41.43 2.48 -23.33
CA CYS A 27 -42.65 3.13 -23.86
C CYS A 27 -42.66 4.68 -23.74
N ASP A 28 -41.91 5.37 -24.61
CA ASP A 28 -42.27 6.66 -25.25
C ASP A 28 -42.51 7.95 -24.41
N ASN A 29 -42.03 9.15 -24.77
CA ASN A 29 -41.08 9.51 -25.83
C ASN A 29 -40.41 10.91 -25.64
N HIS A 30 -39.24 11.09 -26.28
CA HIS A 30 -38.53 12.31 -26.71
C HIS A 30 -38.47 13.61 -25.87
N GLY A 31 -37.25 13.92 -25.43
CA GLY A 31 -36.68 15.27 -25.36
C GLY A 31 -35.14 15.21 -25.35
N PRO A 32 -34.39 15.99 -26.17
CA PRO A 32 -32.94 15.81 -26.36
C PRO A 32 -32.05 16.31 -25.19
N VAL A 33 -32.64 16.72 -24.06
CA VAL A 33 -31.94 17.17 -22.86
C VAL A 33 -32.68 16.69 -21.61
N GLY A 34 -32.43 15.43 -21.23
CA GLY A 34 -32.98 14.84 -20.02
C GLY A 34 -32.31 15.41 -18.75
N PHE A 35 -33.08 16.19 -17.99
CA PHE A 35 -32.67 16.67 -16.66
C PHE A 35 -32.23 15.50 -15.78
N GLY A 36 -31.08 15.63 -15.10
CA GLY A 36 -30.52 14.61 -14.21
C GLY A 36 -29.38 13.82 -14.84
N TYR A 37 -29.63 12.97 -15.84
CA TYR A 37 -28.63 11.96 -16.27
C TYR A 37 -27.36 12.52 -16.88
N ALA A 38 -27.44 13.57 -17.71
CA ALA A 38 -26.23 14.22 -18.25
C ALA A 38 -25.39 14.86 -17.13
N ALA A 39 -26.04 15.47 -16.13
CA ALA A 39 -25.38 16.08 -14.99
C ALA A 39 -24.77 15.03 -14.04
N ILE A 40 -25.48 13.92 -13.76
CA ILE A 40 -24.98 12.81 -12.93
C ILE A 40 -23.77 12.17 -13.61
N ASN A 41 -23.85 11.86 -14.92
CA ASN A 41 -22.75 11.23 -15.63
C ASN A 41 -21.55 12.18 -15.78
N ALA A 42 -21.78 13.47 -16.04
CA ALA A 42 -20.71 14.48 -16.05
C ALA A 42 -20.06 14.65 -14.67
N ASN A 43 -20.83 14.63 -13.58
CA ASN A 43 -20.32 14.77 -12.21
C ASN A 43 -19.54 13.52 -11.77
N LEU A 44 -20.03 12.31 -12.07
CA LEU A 44 -19.30 11.06 -11.82
C LEU A 44 -17.97 11.01 -12.61
N ASN A 45 -17.97 11.38 -13.89
CA ASN A 45 -16.75 11.44 -14.69
C ASN A 45 -15.79 12.54 -14.20
N ALA A 46 -16.29 13.71 -13.80
CA ALA A 46 -15.48 14.77 -13.22
C ALA A 46 -14.88 14.37 -11.86
N LYS A 47 -15.64 13.67 -11.01
CA LYS A 47 -15.15 13.12 -9.75
C LYS A 47 -14.05 12.08 -10.01
N SER A 48 -14.31 11.11 -10.89
CA SER A 48 -13.32 10.09 -11.25
C SER A 48 -12.04 10.68 -11.85
N ALA A 49 -12.15 11.71 -12.70
CA ALA A 49 -10.99 12.41 -13.27
C ALA A 49 -10.23 13.20 -12.20
N ARG A 50 -10.93 13.83 -11.25
CA ARG A 50 -10.32 14.53 -10.11
C ARG A 50 -9.62 13.57 -9.15
N THR A 51 -10.24 12.45 -8.77
CA THR A 51 -9.61 11.41 -7.95
C THR A 51 -8.39 10.83 -8.67
N ALA A 52 -8.47 10.57 -9.98
CA ALA A 52 -7.33 10.09 -10.76
C ALA A 52 -6.18 11.11 -10.79
N ALA A 53 -6.44 12.39 -11.05
CA ALA A 53 -5.44 13.45 -11.01
C ALA A 53 -4.83 13.63 -9.61
N LEU A 54 -5.66 13.59 -8.56
CA LEU A 54 -5.17 13.63 -7.17
C LEU A 54 -4.28 12.42 -6.88
N SER A 55 -4.69 11.21 -7.26
CA SER A 55 -3.92 9.97 -7.06
C SER A 55 -2.53 10.01 -7.71
N GLN A 56 -2.33 10.83 -8.75
CA GLN A 56 -1.02 11.02 -9.38
C GLN A 56 -0.07 11.85 -8.50
N ALA A 57 -0.58 12.73 -7.63
CA ALA A 57 0.21 13.60 -6.76
C ALA A 57 0.76 12.93 -5.48
N MET A 58 0.36 11.68 -5.20
CA MET A 58 0.99 10.85 -4.17
C MET A 58 2.16 10.07 -4.77
N ASP A 59 3.29 10.06 -4.08
CA ASP A 59 4.51 9.37 -4.52
C ASP A 59 5.07 8.39 -3.48
N LEU A 60 5.69 7.32 -3.97
CA LEU A 60 6.44 6.33 -3.20
C LEU A 60 7.65 5.88 -4.02
N SER A 61 8.83 6.39 -3.70
CA SER A 61 10.05 6.16 -4.45
C SER A 61 11.12 5.43 -3.63
N ILE A 62 11.74 4.44 -4.24
CA ILE A 62 12.90 3.70 -3.71
C ILE A 62 13.85 3.41 -4.87
N ALA A 63 15.14 3.17 -4.58
CA ALA A 63 16.06 2.69 -5.61
C ALA A 63 15.51 1.39 -6.24
N PRO A 64 15.43 1.26 -7.58
CA PRO A 64 14.80 0.10 -8.21
C PRO A 64 15.65 -1.17 -8.13
N ARG A 65 16.95 -1.04 -7.86
CA ARG A 65 17.92 -2.13 -7.76
C ARG A 65 18.93 -1.85 -6.66
N LEU A 66 19.33 -2.90 -5.95
CA LEU A 66 20.39 -2.85 -4.94
C LEU A 66 21.19 -4.17 -4.96
N THR A 67 22.51 -4.08 -4.74
CA THR A 67 23.34 -5.25 -4.47
C THR A 67 23.88 -5.19 -3.04
N VAL A 68 23.72 -6.26 -2.27
CA VAL A 68 24.16 -6.37 -0.86
C VAL A 68 24.94 -7.67 -0.64
N ARG A 69 25.67 -7.79 0.47
CA ARG A 69 26.41 -9.01 0.83
C ARG A 69 25.59 -9.87 1.79
N ALA A 70 25.61 -11.19 1.57
CA ALA A 70 25.02 -12.16 2.49
C ALA A 70 25.62 -12.00 3.90
N GLY A 71 24.75 -12.03 4.91
CA GLY A 71 25.10 -11.83 6.32
C GLY A 71 25.36 -10.37 6.74
N GLN A 72 25.23 -9.38 5.83
CA GLN A 72 25.40 -7.96 6.18
C GLN A 72 24.06 -7.20 6.02
N PRO A 73 23.59 -6.51 7.08
CA PRO A 73 22.42 -5.66 6.96
C PRO A 73 22.74 -4.42 6.11
N ALA A 74 21.79 -4.01 5.28
CA ALA A 74 21.90 -2.82 4.43
C ALA A 74 20.72 -1.88 4.70
N GLN A 75 21.01 -0.60 4.92
CA GLN A 75 19.99 0.45 5.00
C GLN A 75 19.69 1.00 3.60
N VAL A 76 18.41 1.12 3.27
CA VAL A 76 17.93 1.62 1.98
C VAL A 76 17.01 2.81 2.23
N PRO A 77 17.37 4.03 1.77
CA PRO A 77 16.48 5.17 1.83
C PRO A 77 15.31 4.99 0.84
N TYR A 78 14.13 5.44 1.26
CA TYR A 78 12.96 5.60 0.41
C TYR A 78 12.26 6.92 0.75
N SER A 79 11.57 7.51 -0.21
CA SER A 79 10.83 8.76 -0.05
C SER A 79 9.33 8.58 -0.28
N VAL A 80 8.53 9.34 0.47
CA VAL A 80 7.08 9.43 0.30
C VAL A 80 6.69 10.89 0.13
N GLY A 81 6.04 11.20 -1.00
CA GLY A 81 5.41 12.50 -1.24
C GLY A 81 3.92 12.40 -0.95
N LEU A 82 3.41 13.20 0.00
CA LEU A 82 2.03 13.13 0.46
C LEU A 82 1.40 14.52 0.64
N PRO A 83 0.62 15.01 -0.34
CA PRO A 83 -0.03 16.32 -0.27
C PRO A 83 -1.01 16.49 0.92
N ASN A 84 -1.26 17.73 1.33
CA ASN A 84 -2.17 18.09 2.43
C ASN A 84 -3.62 17.55 2.30
N THR A 85 -4.07 17.23 1.08
CA THR A 85 -5.43 16.73 0.80
C THR A 85 -5.64 15.26 1.13
N TYR A 86 -4.59 14.57 1.60
CA TYR A 86 -4.60 13.15 1.90
C TYR A 86 -4.72 12.91 3.40
N HIS A 87 -5.41 11.85 3.79
CA HIS A 87 -5.63 11.48 5.20
C HIS A 87 -5.43 9.98 5.42
N GLU A 88 -5.24 9.57 6.68
CA GLU A 88 -5.08 8.16 7.08
C GLU A 88 -3.99 7.40 6.30
N ALA A 89 -2.92 8.10 5.93
CA ALA A 89 -1.89 7.52 5.08
C ALA A 89 -1.07 6.47 5.82
N THR A 90 -0.85 5.32 5.19
CA THR A 90 -0.05 4.22 5.71
C THR A 90 0.88 3.66 4.64
N ILE A 91 2.15 3.48 4.99
CA ILE A 91 3.13 2.76 4.19
C ILE A 91 3.30 1.35 4.75
N SER A 92 3.34 0.36 3.84
CA SER A 92 3.62 -1.05 4.12
C SER A 92 4.67 -1.58 3.14
N TRP A 93 5.63 -2.36 3.63
CA TRP A 93 6.68 -2.99 2.85
C TRP A 93 6.73 -4.50 3.12
N HIS A 94 6.83 -5.29 2.04
CA HIS A 94 6.85 -6.75 2.10
C HIS A 94 7.97 -7.31 1.22
N SER A 95 8.64 -8.34 1.69
CA SER A 95 9.68 -9.10 0.97
C SER A 95 9.17 -10.49 0.57
N SER A 96 10.07 -11.27 -0.04
CA SER A 96 9.94 -12.73 -0.14
C SER A 96 10.65 -13.39 1.05
N ASP A 97 10.18 -14.58 1.45
CA ASP A 97 10.39 -15.21 2.77
C ASP A 97 11.84 -15.33 3.28
N SER A 98 12.86 -15.26 2.42
CA SER A 98 14.29 -15.36 2.82
C SER A 98 15.04 -14.01 2.86
N LEU A 99 14.35 -12.88 2.65
CA LEU A 99 14.88 -11.54 2.86
C LEU A 99 14.13 -10.89 4.03
N GLN A 100 14.83 -10.66 5.14
CA GLN A 100 14.28 -9.99 6.31
C GLN A 100 14.17 -8.48 6.08
N LEU A 101 13.05 -7.90 6.52
CA LEU A 101 12.79 -6.47 6.53
C LEU A 101 12.63 -5.98 7.97
N ASP A 102 13.24 -4.83 8.28
CA ASP A 102 13.09 -4.15 9.55
C ASP A 102 13.16 -2.61 9.38
N GLY A 103 12.84 -1.86 10.43
CA GLY A 103 12.78 -0.40 10.44
C GLY A 103 11.40 0.14 10.06
N ASN A 104 11.35 1.17 9.23
CA ASN A 104 10.12 1.87 8.85
C ASN A 104 9.27 1.08 7.83
N GLN A 105 9.03 -0.22 8.07
CA GLN A 105 8.33 -1.10 7.13
C GLN A 105 6.80 -0.99 7.17
N ASN A 106 6.21 -0.66 8.33
CA ASN A 106 4.77 -0.45 8.49
C ASN A 106 4.54 0.79 9.36
N GLN A 107 4.10 1.90 8.77
CA GLN A 107 3.94 3.18 9.49
C GLN A 107 2.77 4.01 8.97
N SER A 108 2.10 4.71 9.90
CA SER A 108 1.19 5.81 9.56
C SER A 108 1.99 7.09 9.30
N LEU A 109 1.59 7.86 8.30
CA LEU A 109 2.30 9.06 7.85
C LEU A 109 1.40 10.29 7.97
N ALA A 110 1.99 11.41 8.40
CA ALA A 110 1.32 12.70 8.40
C ALA A 110 1.27 13.28 6.97
N SER A 111 0.12 13.83 6.59
CA SER A 111 -0.08 14.55 5.33
C SER A 111 0.58 15.93 5.32
N GLY A 112 0.95 16.42 4.15
CA GLY A 112 1.48 17.78 3.96
C GLY A 112 2.99 17.91 4.02
N THR A 113 3.71 16.79 4.13
CA THR A 113 5.17 16.77 4.28
C THR A 113 5.74 15.60 3.47
N ASP A 114 6.90 15.83 2.85
CA ASP A 114 7.68 14.76 2.24
C ASP A 114 8.44 14.00 3.34
N HIS A 115 8.36 12.68 3.34
CA HIS A 115 9.02 11.82 4.32
C HIS A 115 10.24 11.15 3.68
N SER A 116 11.39 11.23 4.35
CA SER A 116 12.60 10.46 4.01
C SER A 116 12.81 9.41 5.08
N LEU A 117 12.68 8.13 4.72
CA LEU A 117 12.62 6.99 5.63
C LEU A 117 13.61 5.90 5.19
N HIS A 118 13.85 4.92 6.06
CA HIS A 118 14.80 3.84 5.77
C HIS A 118 14.18 2.45 6.01
N LEU A 119 14.51 1.50 5.15
CA LEU A 119 14.35 0.08 5.39
C LEU A 119 15.71 -0.53 5.73
N THR A 120 15.74 -1.45 6.69
CA THR A 120 16.88 -2.34 6.89
C THR A 120 16.57 -3.67 6.23
N LEU A 121 17.46 -4.11 5.33
CA LEU A 121 17.38 -5.38 4.61
C LEU A 121 18.47 -6.32 5.14
N SER A 122 18.17 -7.59 5.37
CA SER A 122 19.20 -8.61 5.61
C SER A 122 18.79 -9.99 5.08
N SER A 123 19.78 -10.76 4.63
CA SER A 123 19.61 -12.17 4.25
C SER A 123 20.93 -12.91 4.45
N ASP A 124 20.86 -14.15 4.92
CA ASP A 124 21.97 -15.10 5.03
C ASP A 124 22.27 -15.79 3.68
N ARG A 125 21.35 -15.72 2.71
CA ARG A 125 21.39 -16.50 1.47
C ARG A 125 21.60 -15.62 0.23
N PRO A 126 22.64 -15.88 -0.57
CA PRO A 126 22.77 -15.30 -1.89
C PRO A 126 21.56 -15.62 -2.77
N GLY A 127 21.14 -14.66 -3.59
CA GLY A 127 19.94 -14.79 -4.42
C GLY A 127 19.37 -13.44 -4.85
N THR A 128 18.34 -13.49 -5.69
CA THR A 128 17.60 -12.30 -6.13
C THR A 128 16.23 -12.29 -5.46
N TYR A 129 15.92 -11.20 -4.77
CA TYR A 129 14.71 -11.00 -3.99
C TYR A 129 13.96 -9.76 -4.49
N THR A 130 12.65 -9.73 -4.27
CA THR A 130 11.82 -8.54 -4.52
C THR A 130 11.28 -8.00 -3.20
N VAL A 131 11.40 -6.70 -3.02
CA VAL A 131 10.74 -5.92 -1.98
C VAL A 131 9.65 -5.08 -2.63
N ARG A 132 8.45 -5.11 -2.06
CA ARG A 132 7.23 -4.47 -2.57
C ARG A 132 6.71 -3.48 -1.54
N GLY A 133 6.63 -2.21 -1.92
CA GLY A 133 6.04 -1.15 -1.12
C GLY A 133 4.63 -0.84 -1.58
N LYS A 134 3.73 -0.58 -0.63
CA LYS A 134 2.38 -0.08 -0.86
C LYS A 134 2.10 1.06 0.11
N LEU A 135 1.96 2.26 -0.45
CA LEU A 135 1.43 3.43 0.23
C LEU A 135 -0.08 3.49 -0.04
N THR A 136 -0.88 3.62 1.01
CA THR A 136 -2.33 3.83 0.93
C THR A 136 -2.73 5.08 1.69
N ALA A 137 -3.79 5.74 1.26
CA ALA A 137 -4.36 6.91 1.91
C ALA A 137 -5.79 7.16 1.41
N LEU A 138 -6.52 8.05 2.09
CA LEU A 138 -7.82 8.56 1.66
C LEU A 138 -7.66 9.97 1.06
N VAL A 139 -8.41 10.28 0.01
CA VAL A 139 -8.54 11.63 -0.57
C VAL A 139 -10.00 11.87 -0.98
N ASP A 140 -10.61 12.98 -0.58
CA ASP A 140 -12.05 13.26 -0.76
C ASP A 140 -12.98 12.08 -0.33
N GLY A 141 -12.54 11.29 0.66
CA GLY A 141 -13.24 10.09 1.16
C GLY A 141 -13.03 8.80 0.34
N GLU A 142 -12.22 8.83 -0.72
CA GLU A 142 -11.92 7.68 -1.58
C GLU A 142 -10.53 7.13 -1.30
N ALA A 143 -10.42 5.79 -1.21
CA ALA A 143 -9.15 5.11 -0.99
C ALA A 143 -8.31 5.08 -2.27
N THR A 144 -7.05 5.44 -2.14
CA THR A 144 -6.06 5.46 -3.22
C THR A 144 -4.78 4.75 -2.79
N SER A 145 -3.96 4.31 -3.75
CA SER A 145 -2.76 3.53 -3.48
C SER A 145 -1.66 3.76 -4.51
N LYS A 146 -0.41 3.74 -4.04
CA LYS A 146 0.81 3.75 -4.86
C LYS A 146 1.67 2.55 -4.50
N TYR A 147 2.36 2.02 -5.50
CA TYR A 147 3.20 0.84 -5.36
C TYR A 147 4.61 1.15 -5.84
N SER A 148 5.60 0.56 -5.16
CA SER A 148 7.01 0.70 -5.53
C SER A 148 7.73 -0.63 -5.34
N TYR A 149 8.82 -0.83 -6.07
CA TYR A 149 9.49 -2.13 -6.16
C TYR A 149 11.00 -1.96 -6.13
N LEU A 150 11.66 -2.76 -5.31
CA LEU A 150 13.11 -2.87 -5.25
C LEU A 150 13.53 -4.33 -5.54
N LEU A 151 14.41 -4.50 -6.52
CA LEU A 151 15.09 -5.77 -6.79
C LEU A 151 16.41 -5.83 -6.02
N VAL A 152 16.52 -6.76 -5.07
CA VAL A 152 17.70 -6.93 -4.22
C VAL A 152 18.50 -8.14 -4.70
N ASN A 153 19.75 -7.93 -5.08
CA ASN A 153 20.69 -8.99 -5.39
C ASN A 153 21.65 -9.21 -4.20
N VAL A 154 21.48 -10.30 -3.47
CA VAL A 154 22.37 -10.69 -2.37
C VAL A 154 23.48 -11.54 -2.97
N VAL A 155 24.73 -11.10 -2.83
CA VAL A 155 25.92 -11.85 -3.26
C VAL A 155 26.61 -12.54 -2.08
N GLY A 156 27.29 -13.65 -2.35
CA GLY A 156 28.05 -14.38 -1.33
C GLY A 156 29.10 -13.53 -0.63
N SER A 157 29.38 -13.84 0.63
CA SER A 157 30.47 -13.25 1.40
C SER A 157 31.80 -13.62 0.72
N GLN A 158 32.47 -12.63 0.14
CA GLN A 158 33.76 -12.84 -0.51
C GLN A 158 34.79 -13.29 0.55
N PRO A 159 35.51 -14.41 0.37
CA PRO A 159 36.52 -14.84 1.32
C PRO A 159 37.62 -13.78 1.40
N SER A 160 38.00 -13.40 2.63
CA SER A 160 39.10 -12.46 2.86
C SER A 160 40.41 -13.07 2.35
N SER A 161 41.07 -12.40 1.42
CA SER A 161 42.31 -12.86 0.76
C SER A 161 43.55 -12.78 1.65
N SER A 162 43.39 -12.96 2.97
CA SER A 162 44.44 -12.90 4.00
C SER A 162 45.08 -14.26 4.34
N GLU A 163 44.62 -15.36 3.73
CA GLU A 163 45.12 -16.71 4.03
C GLU A 163 45.84 -17.38 2.84
N THR A 164 46.88 -16.75 2.30
CA THR A 164 47.91 -17.46 1.51
C THR A 164 49.30 -16.83 1.69
N ALA A 165 49.82 -16.93 2.92
CA ALA A 165 51.24 -16.73 3.21
C ALA A 165 51.81 -17.93 4.01
N ARG A 166 51.47 -19.15 3.56
CA ARG A 166 51.93 -20.38 4.22
C ARG A 166 53.35 -20.72 3.81
N THR A 167 54.29 -20.07 4.50
CA THR A 167 55.69 -20.44 4.74
C THR A 167 56.22 -21.67 3.98
N SER A 168 56.77 -21.45 2.79
CA SER A 168 57.66 -22.42 2.13
C SER A 168 59.07 -22.33 2.71
N VAL A 169 59.25 -22.91 3.90
CA VAL A 169 60.58 -23.29 4.41
C VAL A 169 60.86 -24.72 3.96
N THR A 170 61.89 -24.90 3.15
CA THR A 170 62.51 -26.21 2.90
C THR A 170 64.02 -26.02 2.92
N ARG A 171 64.72 -27.01 3.48
CA ARG A 171 66.16 -27.01 3.78
C ARG A 171 67.04 -26.91 2.54
#